data_AF-A0A970BD50-F1
#
_entry.id   AF-A0A970BD50-F1
#
_cell.length_a   1.000
_cell.length_b   1.000
_cell.length_c   1.000
_cell.angle_alpha   90.00
_cell.angle_beta   90.00
_cell.angle_gamma   90.00
#
_symmetry.space_group_name_H-M   'P 1'
#
loop_
_entity.id
_entity.type
_entity.pdbx_description
1 polymer ?
#
loop_
_entity_poly.entity_id
_entity_poly.type
_entity_poly.pdbx_seq_one_letter_code
_entity_poly.pdbx_strand_id
1 'polypeptide(L)' 'TIEPKFKLVGKISWSEVPGIIYIDIPENAIDKYMTVIKLSLDSPVKLYRGKGGLGL' A
#
# COMPACT_ATOMS: atom_id res chain seq x y z
N THR A 1 -10.64 -14.34 8.38
CA THR A 1 -9.96 -13.16 7.83
C THR A 1 -8.51 -13.26 8.22
N ILE A 2 -7.60 -13.41 7.26
CA ILE A 2 -6.16 -13.38 7.54
C ILE A 2 -5.83 -11.90 7.72
N GLU A 3 -5.22 -11.50 8.84
CA GLU A 3 -4.61 -10.18 8.94
C GLU A 3 -3.31 -10.20 8.14
N PRO A 4 -3.25 -9.55 6.96
CA PRO A 4 -2.06 -9.63 6.15
C PRO A 4 -0.96 -8.81 6.82
N LYS A 5 0.24 -9.39 6.92
CA LYS A 5 1.42 -8.62 7.31
C LYS A 5 1.69 -7.59 6.23
N PHE A 6 1.93 -6.35 6.65
CA PHE A 6 2.30 -5.28 5.75
C PHE A 6 3.53 -4.53 6.24
N LYS A 7 4.27 -3.94 5.31
CA LYS A 7 5.48 -3.16 5.58
C LYS A 7 5.43 -1.82 4.84
N LEU A 8 5.61 -0.73 5.58
CA LEU A 8 5.82 0.60 5.00
C LEU A 8 7.28 0.78 4.61
N VAL A 9 7.52 1.19 3.36
CA VAL A 9 8.85 1.40 2.80
C VAL A 9 8.91 2.77 2.13
N GLY A 10 10.05 3.45 2.24
CA GLY A 10 10.33 4.70 1.54
C GLY A 10 9.60 5.94 2.07
N LYS A 11 8.82 5.82 3.16
CA LYS A 11 8.26 6.99 3.84
C LYS A 11 9.36 7.69 4.65
N ILE A 12 9.57 8.97 4.37
CA ILE A 12 10.44 9.85 5.15
C ILE A 12 9.55 10.74 6.03
N SER A 13 9.95 10.98 7.27
CA SER A 13 9.12 11.67 8.29
C SER A 13 8.72 13.09 7.90
N TRP A 14 9.59 13.83 7.22
CA TRP A 14 9.39 15.23 6.84
C TRP A 14 8.74 15.43 5.46
N SER A 15 8.55 14.36 4.69
CA SER A 15 8.01 14.47 3.34
C SER A 15 6.49 14.32 3.35
N GLU A 16 5.76 15.12 2.58
CA GLU A 16 4.32 14.92 2.33
C GLU A 16 4.06 13.76 1.35
N VAL A 17 5.10 13.27 0.68
CA VAL A 17 4.99 12.12 -0.23
C VAL A 17 4.71 10.85 0.59
N PRO A 18 3.67 10.06 0.25
CA PRO A 18 3.41 8.79 0.92
C PRO A 18 4.48 7.76 0.58
N GLY A 19 4.72 6.82 1.50
CA GLY A 19 5.53 5.64 1.22
C GLY A 19 4.74 4.56 0.47
N ILE A 20 5.39 3.45 0.20
CA ILE A 20 4.80 2.27 -0.43
C ILE A 20 4.49 1.24 0.67
N ILE A 21 3.29 0.67 0.63
CA ILE A 21 2.90 -0.44 1.52
C ILE A 21 3.03 -1.73 0.72
N TYR A 22 3.87 -2.63 1.20
CA TYR A 22 3.93 -4.01 0.73
C TYR A 22 3.01 -4.86 1.58
N ILE A 23 2.19 -5.71 0.95
CA ILE A 23 1.25 -6.61 1.61
C ILE A 23 1.64 -8.03 1.21
N ASP A 24 1.94 -8.86 2.20
CA ASP A 24 2.29 -10.26 1.95
C ASP A 24 1.01 -11.07 1.70
N ILE A 25 0.93 -11.72 0.54
CA ILE A 25 -0.18 -12.58 0.15
C ILE A 25 0.29 -14.03 0.21
N PRO A 26 -0.45 -14.93 0.89
CA PRO A 26 -0.05 -16.33 0.97
C PRO A 26 -0.17 -16.99 -0.40
N GLU A 27 0.79 -17.85 -0.76
CA GLU A 27 0.90 -18.44 -2.10
C GLU A 27 -0.35 -19.19 -2.54
N ASN A 28 -1.03 -19.86 -1.61
CA ASN A 28 -2.26 -20.60 -1.88
C ASN A 28 -3.48 -19.71 -2.19
N ALA A 29 -3.37 -18.40 -1.98
CA ALA A 29 -4.40 -17.41 -2.33
C ALA A 29 -4.12 -16.71 -3.66
N ILE A 30 -2.99 -17.00 -4.31
CA ILE A 30 -2.63 -16.42 -5.61
C ILE A 30 -3.37 -17.19 -6.70
N ASP A 31 -4.22 -16.47 -7.43
CA ASP A 31 -4.86 -17.01 -8.63
C ASP A 31 -3.92 -16.94 -9.83
N LYS A 32 -4.05 -17.91 -10.74
CA LYS A 32 -3.22 -18.03 -11.95
C LYS A 32 -3.34 -16.83 -12.88
N TYR A 33 -4.50 -16.19 -12.93
CA TYR A 33 -4.81 -15.12 -13.87
C TYR A 33 -4.94 -13.77 -13.18
N MET A 34 -5.65 -13.70 -12.05
CA MET A 34 -5.84 -12.45 -11.33
C MET A 34 -6.24 -12.66 -9.86
N THR A 35 -5.49 -12.03 -8.95
CA THR A 35 -5.80 -12.03 -7.51
C THR A 35 -6.52 -10.75 -7.12
N VAL A 36 -7.68 -10.85 -6.45
CA VAL A 36 -8.46 -9.70 -5.96
C VAL A 36 -8.30 -9.57 -4.45
N ILE A 37 -7.96 -8.37 -4.00
CA ILE A 37 -7.74 -8.06 -2.57
C ILE A 37 -8.77 -7.04 -2.11
N LYS A 38 -9.51 -7.36 -1.05
CA LYS A 38 -10.37 -6.40 -0.35
C LYS A 38 -9.58 -5.77 0.79
N LEU A 39 -9.54 -4.43 0.81
CA LEU A 39 -8.94 -3.66 1.90
C LEU A 39 -10.04 -3.02 2.74
N SER A 40 -9.95 -3.18 4.06
CA SER A 40 -10.71 -2.40 5.04
C SER A 40 -9.79 -1.33 5.59
N LEU A 41 -10.23 -0.08 5.56
CA LEU A 41 -9.49 1.06 6.09
C LEU A 41 -10.26 1.64 7.28
N ASP A 42 -9.54 2.05 8.32
CA ASP A 42 -10.16 2.66 9.51
C ASP A 42 -10.76 4.06 9.22
N SER A 43 -10.38 4.66 8.10
CA SER A 43 -10.86 5.97 7.66
C SER A 43 -11.02 6.03 6.13
N PRO A 44 -11.78 7.00 5.60
CA PRO A 44 -11.93 7.18 4.16
C PRO A 44 -10.59 7.30 3.45
N VAL A 45 -10.51 6.73 2.24
CA VAL A 45 -9.28 6.75 1.45
C VAL A 45 -8.85 8.19 1.11
N LYS A 46 -7.63 8.54 1.49
CA LYS A 46 -7.01 9.83 1.14
C LYS A 46 -6.03 9.62 -0.01
N LEU A 47 -6.46 9.95 -1.22
CA LEU A 47 -5.61 9.87 -2.40
C LEU A 47 -4.59 11.01 -2.39
N TYR A 48 -3.31 10.64 -2.48
CA TYR A 48 -2.24 11.59 -2.73
C TYR A 48 -2.38 12.18 -4.14
N ARG A 49 -2.44 13.51 -4.24
CA ARG A 49 -2.59 14.27 -5.50
C ARG A 49 -1.42 15.20 -5.78
N GLY A 50 -0.31 15.06 -5.04
CA GLY A 50 0.88 15.87 -5.25
C GLY A 50 1.64 15.47 -6.52
N LYS A 51 2.62 16.29 -6.91
CA LYS A 51 3.59 15.95 -7.96
C LYS A 51 4.65 15.01 -7.36
N GLY A 52 4.99 13.94 -8.06
CA GLY A 52 6.03 13.01 -7.62
C GLY A 52 7.43 13.63 -7.69
N GLY A 53 8.30 13.23 -6.77
CA GLY A 53 9.74 13.54 -6.80
C GLY A 53 10.14 14.86 -6.14
N LEU A 54 11.41 14.92 -5.74
CA LEU A 54 12.08 16.18 -5.40
C LEU A 54 12.05 17.04 -6.68
N GLY A 55 11.26 18.10 -6.67
CA GLY A 55 11.23 19.11 -7.74
C GLY A 55 12.50 19.97 -7.76
N LEU A 56 13.66 19.31 -7.78
CA LEU A 56 14.95 19.91 -8.11
C LEU A 56 14.98 20.30 -9.58
#